data_AF-A0AAX1BJY9-F1
#
_entry.id   AF-A0AAX1BJY9-F1
#
_cell.length_a   1.000
_cell.length_b   1.000
_cell.length_c   1.000
_cell.angle_alpha   90.00
_cell.angle_beta   90.00
_cell.angle_gamma   90.00
#
_symmetry.space_group_name_H-M   'P 1'
#
loop_
_entity.id
_entity.type
_entity.pdbx_description
1 polymer ?
#
loop_
_entity_poly.entity_id
_entity_poly.type
_entity_poly.pdbx_seq_one_letter_code
_entity_poly.pdbx_strand_id
1 'polypeptide(L)'
;LLMTIKKYSTLPILPIVIDSPKQQDLDDELTEQLIQFCLDDLAEVSQVIIGAVKPEKNMVGYHSINLVKKFSLLQPEAFSEVYQEVVPQFNAMFRHLN
;
A
#
# COMPACT_ATOMS: atom_id res chain seq x y z
N LEU A 1 -10.18 -14.82 -3.73
CA LEU A 1 -11.07 -13.64 -3.84
C LEU A 1 -10.52 -12.59 -4.82
N LEU A 2 -9.31 -12.05 -4.62
CA LEU A 2 -8.71 -11.05 -5.52
C LEU A 2 -8.63 -11.49 -6.99
N MET A 3 -8.12 -12.70 -7.27
CA MET A 3 -8.07 -13.25 -8.64
C MET A 3 -9.46 -13.47 -9.24
N THR A 4 -10.47 -13.73 -8.41
CA THR A 4 -11.87 -13.83 -8.83
C THR A 4 -12.42 -12.47 -9.22
N ILE A 5 -12.12 -11.43 -8.43
CA ILE A 5 -12.46 -10.03 -8.75
C ILE A 5 -11.78 -9.62 -10.05
N LYS A 6 -10.47 -9.89 -10.21
CA LYS A 6 -9.73 -9.65 -11.47
C LYS A 6 -10.43 -10.28 -12.67
N LYS A 7 -10.91 -11.52 -12.53
CA LYS A 7 -11.47 -12.30 -13.65
C LYS A 7 -12.89 -11.89 -14.02
N TYR A 8 -13.71 -11.46 -13.06
CA TYR A 8 -15.16 -11.32 -13.27
C TYR A 8 -15.71 -9.91 -13.00
N SER A 9 -14.90 -8.98 -12.49
CA SER A 9 -15.32 -7.60 -12.22
C SER A 9 -14.89 -6.66 -13.35
N THR A 10 -15.72 -5.65 -13.64
CA THR A 10 -15.36 -4.50 -14.49
C THR A 10 -14.92 -3.29 -13.66
N LEU A 11 -14.93 -3.40 -12.33
CA LEU A 11 -14.51 -2.32 -11.45
C LEU A 11 -12.98 -2.17 -11.48
N PRO A 12 -12.45 -0.94 -11.32
CA PRO A 12 -11.03 -0.74 -11.08
C PRO A 12 -10.57 -1.60 -9.90
N ILE A 13 -9.46 -2.30 -10.05
CA ILE A 13 -8.87 -3.05 -8.94
C ILE A 13 -8.29 -2.03 -7.97
N LEU A 14 -8.84 -2.01 -6.76
CA LEU A 14 -8.41 -1.12 -5.68
C LEU A 14 -6.99 -1.53 -5.20
N PRO A 15 -6.20 -0.57 -4.68
CA PRO A 15 -4.94 -0.88 -4.04
C PRO A 15 -5.11 -1.92 -2.93
N ILE A 16 -4.20 -2.88 -2.88
CA ILE A 16 -4.14 -3.89 -1.82
C ILE A 16 -3.25 -3.35 -0.72
N VAL A 17 -3.80 -3.12 0.47
CA VAL A 17 -3.04 -2.70 1.65
C VAL A 17 -2.86 -3.89 2.59
N ILE A 18 -1.61 -4.27 2.82
CA ILE A 18 -1.23 -5.39 3.69
C ILE A 18 -0.55 -4.80 4.93
N ASP A 19 -1.21 -4.87 6.07
CA ASP A 19 -0.64 -4.47 7.35
C ASP A 19 0.23 -5.60 7.91
N SER A 20 1.54 -5.38 7.96
CA SER A 20 2.58 -6.32 8.44
C SER A 20 2.36 -7.76 7.97
N PRO A 21 2.78 -8.12 6.73
CA PRO A 21 2.70 -9.51 6.25
C PRO A 21 3.40 -10.48 7.21
N LYS A 22 4.46 -10.01 7.89
CA LYS A 22 5.04 -10.72 9.04
C LYS A 22 4.08 -10.66 10.24
N GLN A 23 3.23 -11.67 10.35
CA GLN A 23 2.44 -11.94 11.55
C GLN A 23 3.31 -12.63 12.63
N GLN A 24 2.86 -12.63 13.89
CA GLN A 24 3.58 -13.34 14.96
C GLN A 24 3.81 -14.81 14.55
N ASP A 25 5.00 -15.32 14.85
CA ASP A 25 5.46 -16.70 14.62
C ASP A 25 5.88 -17.12 13.19
N LEU A 26 5.91 -16.21 12.19
CA LEU A 26 6.57 -16.51 10.91
C LEU A 26 8.10 -16.43 11.03
N ASP A 27 8.79 -17.48 10.60
CA ASP A 27 10.24 -17.45 10.43
C ASP A 27 10.66 -16.53 9.26
N ASP A 28 11.94 -16.24 9.17
CA ASP A 28 12.47 -15.29 8.19
C ASP A 28 12.36 -15.81 6.74
N GLU A 29 12.42 -17.13 6.52
CA GLU A 29 12.31 -17.73 5.17
C GLU A 29 10.88 -17.62 4.65
N LEU A 30 9.89 -17.98 5.47
CA LEU A 30 8.48 -17.85 5.13
C LEU A 30 8.08 -16.36 5.01
N THR A 31 8.68 -15.48 5.80
CA THR A 31 8.48 -14.03 5.67
C THR A 31 8.96 -13.54 4.31
N GLU A 32 10.16 -13.95 3.88
CA GLU A 32 10.72 -13.59 2.59
C GLU A 32 9.85 -14.10 1.43
N GLN A 33 9.41 -15.36 1.47
CA GLN A 33 8.50 -15.94 0.48
C GLN A 33 7.16 -15.21 0.40
N LEU A 34 6.57 -14.87 1.55
CA LEU A 34 5.31 -14.12 1.60
C LEU A 34 5.45 -12.73 0.99
N ILE A 35 6.54 -12.03 1.28
CA ILE A 35 6.81 -10.72 0.68
C ILE A 35 7.05 -10.87 -0.82
N GLN A 36 7.77 -11.90 -1.26
CA GLN A 36 8.00 -12.14 -2.68
C GLN A 36 6.69 -12.38 -3.43
N PHE A 37 5.78 -13.17 -2.87
CA PHE A 37 4.42 -13.35 -3.42
C PHE A 37 3.65 -12.03 -3.54
N CYS A 38 3.78 -11.14 -2.54
CA CYS A 38 3.14 -9.83 -2.60
C CYS A 38 3.74 -8.93 -3.71
N LEU A 39 5.05 -9.01 -3.92
CA LEU A 39 5.78 -8.16 -4.86
C LEU A 39 5.69 -8.65 -6.31
N ASP A 40 5.71 -9.96 -6.55
CA ASP A 40 5.70 -10.52 -7.90
C ASP A 40 4.27 -10.80 -8.36
N ASP A 41 3.50 -11.59 -7.60
CA ASP A 41 2.20 -12.04 -8.07
C ASP A 41 1.11 -10.99 -7.88
N LEU A 42 1.04 -10.36 -6.70
CA LEU A 42 -0.04 -9.39 -6.41
C LEU A 42 0.19 -8.04 -7.09
N ALA A 43 1.45 -7.59 -7.21
CA ALA A 43 1.77 -6.30 -7.82
C ALA A 43 1.51 -6.26 -9.34
N GLU A 44 1.54 -7.42 -10.01
CA GLU A 44 1.10 -7.54 -11.41
C GLU A 44 -0.40 -7.22 -11.61
N VAL A 45 -1.18 -7.30 -10.53
CA VAL A 45 -2.65 -7.21 -10.59
C VAL A 45 -3.19 -5.91 -10.02
N SER A 46 -2.49 -5.33 -9.04
CA SER A 46 -2.90 -4.10 -8.36
C SER A 46 -1.69 -3.41 -7.76
N GLN A 47 -1.83 -2.13 -7.43
CA GLN A 47 -0.89 -1.48 -6.53
C GLN A 47 -0.92 -2.19 -5.17
N VAL A 48 0.23 -2.66 -4.69
CA VAL A 48 0.38 -3.28 -3.38
C VAL A 48 1.11 -2.31 -2.45
N ILE A 49 0.54 -2.07 -1.27
CA ILE A 49 1.09 -1.23 -0.21
C ILE A 49 1.32 -2.11 1.01
N ILE A 50 2.58 -2.28 1.41
CA ILE A 50 2.96 -3.12 2.55
C ILE A 50 3.36 -2.21 3.71
N GLY A 51 2.64 -2.32 4.84
CA GLY A 51 3.10 -1.79 6.11
C GLY A 51 4.15 -2.71 6.71
N ALA A 52 5.39 -2.26 6.85
CA ALA A 52 6.48 -3.06 7.40
C ALA A 52 7.17 -2.34 8.57
N VAL A 53 7.50 -3.08 9.63
CA VAL A 53 8.29 -2.55 10.77
C VAL A 53 9.73 -2.27 10.34
N LYS A 54 10.27 -3.15 9.50
CA LYS A 54 11.57 -3.02 8.85
C LYS A 54 11.46 -3.54 7.41
N PRO A 55 12.20 -2.98 6.45
CA PRO A 55 12.26 -3.56 5.11
C PRO A 55 12.96 -4.92 5.16
N GLU A 56 12.38 -5.92 4.50
CA GLU A 56 13.05 -7.19 4.24
C GLU A 56 13.96 -7.07 3.00
N LYS A 57 14.89 -8.01 2.82
CA LYS A 57 15.93 -7.93 1.77
C LYS A 57 15.33 -7.79 0.36
N ASN A 58 14.25 -8.50 0.10
CA ASN A 58 13.55 -8.50 -1.18
C ASN A 58 12.68 -7.25 -1.42
N MET A 59 12.54 -6.36 -0.43
CA MET A 59 11.87 -5.07 -0.61
C MET A 59 12.81 -3.98 -1.14
N VAL A 60 14.12 -4.26 -1.23
CA VAL A 60 15.10 -3.30 -1.77
C VAL A 60 14.83 -3.05 -3.25
N GLY A 61 14.76 -1.77 -3.65
CA GLY A 61 14.51 -1.35 -5.02
C GLY A 61 13.06 -0.95 -5.31
N TYR A 62 12.13 -1.25 -4.40
CA TYR A 62 10.76 -0.75 -4.46
C TYR A 62 10.62 0.65 -3.85
N HIS A 63 9.58 1.38 -4.24
CA HIS A 63 9.29 2.69 -3.65
C HIS A 63 8.92 2.53 -2.17
N SER A 64 9.65 3.23 -1.29
CA SER A 64 9.48 3.16 0.16
C SER A 64 9.18 4.53 0.76
N ILE A 65 8.17 4.60 1.63
CA ILE A 65 7.88 5.78 2.44
C ILE A 65 8.33 5.49 3.87
N ASN A 66 9.36 6.22 4.33
CA ASN A 66 9.89 6.08 5.68
C ASN A 66 9.23 7.10 6.63
N LEU A 67 8.40 6.61 7.55
CA LEU A 67 7.72 7.44 8.54
C LEU A 67 8.63 7.68 9.75
N VAL A 68 9.27 8.84 9.82
CA VAL A 68 10.23 9.17 10.89
C VAL A 68 9.62 9.95 12.06
N LYS A 69 8.43 10.52 11.89
CA LYS A 69 7.78 11.38 12.89
C LYS A 69 6.49 10.73 13.40
N LYS A 70 6.44 10.49 14.71
CA LYS A 70 5.28 9.87 15.36
C LYS A 70 4.00 10.69 15.11
N PHE A 71 2.91 10.00 14.77
CA PHE A 71 1.61 10.59 14.42
C PHE A 71 1.61 11.52 13.19
N SER A 72 2.61 11.40 12.31
CA SER A 72 2.68 12.14 11.05
C SER A 72 2.80 11.18 9.89
N LEU A 73 1.75 11.07 9.07
CA LEU A 73 1.79 10.29 7.84
C LEU A 73 2.60 11.01 6.75
N LEU A 74 2.39 12.32 6.62
CA LEU A 74 3.14 13.19 5.71
C LEU A 74 4.30 13.84 6.46
N GLN A 75 5.44 13.94 5.78
CA GLN A 75 6.52 14.81 6.23
C GLN A 75 6.12 16.27 5.98
N PRO A 76 6.56 17.23 6.82
CA PRO A 76 6.18 18.63 6.70
C PRO A 76 6.39 19.21 5.29
N GLU A 77 7.45 18.77 4.63
CA GLU A 77 7.86 19.24 3.30
C GLU A 77 6.91 18.76 2.20
N ALA A 78 6.31 17.58 2.37
CA ALA A 78 5.35 16.99 1.43
C ALA A 78 3.90 17.42 1.71
N PHE A 79 3.60 17.97 2.89
CA PHE A 79 2.23 18.25 3.30
C PHE A 79 1.53 19.23 2.36
N SER A 80 2.17 20.36 2.05
CA SER A 80 1.55 21.41 1.24
C SER A 80 1.18 20.94 -0.16
N GLU A 81 2.09 20.20 -0.81
CA GLU A 81 1.89 19.65 -2.15
C GLU A 81 0.74 18.64 -2.17
N VAL A 82 0.80 17.63 -1.30
CA VAL A 82 -0.25 16.59 -1.21
C VAL A 82 -1.60 17.20 -0.84
N TYR A 83 -1.63 18.19 0.06
CA TYR A 83 -2.86 18.89 0.42
C TYR A 83 -3.49 19.58 -0.80
N GLN A 84 -2.69 20.26 -1.62
CA GLN A 84 -3.19 20.91 -2.84
C GLN A 84 -3.72 19.92 -3.86
N GLU A 85 -3.19 18.70 -3.91
CA GLU A 85 -3.64 17.66 -4.83
C GLU A 85 -4.90 16.92 -4.35
N VAL A 86 -4.92 16.51 -3.08
CA VAL A 86 -5.94 15.59 -2.54
C VAL A 86 -7.23 16.33 -2.16
N VAL A 87 -7.12 17.51 -1.55
CA VAL A 87 -8.29 18.22 -0.99
C VAL A 87 -9.32 18.61 -2.06
N PRO A 88 -8.93 19.10 -3.26
CA PRO A 88 -9.90 19.39 -4.32
C PRO A 88 -10.70 18.16 -4.75
N GLN A 89 -10.05 17.00 -4.86
CA GLN A 89 -10.68 15.73 -5.26
C GLN A 89 -11.63 15.23 -4.18
N PHE A 90 -11.19 15.28 -2.92
CA PHE A 90 -12.02 14.93 -1.76
C PHE A 90 -13.28 15.81 -1.68
N ASN A 91 -13.13 17.12 -1.84
CA ASN A 91 -14.25 18.07 -1.84
C ASN A 91 -15.19 17.88 -3.03
N ALA A 92 -14.68 17.42 -4.18
CA ALA A 92 -15.53 17.04 -5.31
C ALA A 92 -16.34 15.79 -4.98
N MET A 93 -15.71 14.74 -4.43
CA MET A 93 -16.39 13.51 -4.01
C MET A 93 -17.49 13.78 -2.97
N PHE A 94 -17.19 14.57 -1.93
CA PHE A 94 -18.17 14.92 -0.88
C PHE A 94 -19.40 15.68 -1.40
N ARG A 95 -19.23 16.49 -2.45
CA ARG A 95 -20.33 17.22 -3.10
C ARG A 95 -21.25 16.33 -3.93
N HIS A 96 -20.83 15.13 -4.30
CA HIS A 96 -21.68 14.16 -5.02
C HIS A 96 -22.40 13.20 -4.06
N LEU A 97 -22.02 13.19 -2.78
CA LEU A 97 -22.61 12.35 -1.74
C LEU A 97 -23.68 13.09 -0.90
N ASN A 98 -23.80 14.40 -1.05
CA ASN A 98 -24.79 15.27 -0.42
C ASN A 98 -25.57 16.05 -1.48
#